data_AF-A0A534P953-F1
#
_entry.id   AF-A0A534P953-F1
#
_cell.length_a   1.000
_cell.length_b   1.000
_cell.length_c   1.000
_cell.angle_alpha   90.00
_cell.angle_beta   90.00
_cell.angle_gamma   90.00
#
_symmetry.space_group_name_H-M   'P 1'
#
loop_
_entity.id
_entity.type
_entity.pdbx_description
1 polymer ?
#
loop_
_entity_poly.entity_id
_entity_poly.type
_entity_poly.pdbx_seq_one_letter_code
_entity_poly.pdbx_strand_id
1 'polypeptide(L)'
;MVVTLVGTTIAPWMQFYLQSAIVEKGVQIEDYSLSRLDVVVGCIVTDVVAFFIVLACGATIFKAGGHIESAKDAAVALRPLAGSWASALFAFGLFNASLFAASILPLSTTYYVCEAFGWESGIDKRREEAPQFYFLYTAMIVVGAGLVLIPGLPLLKILLLSQTANGVLLPFILIFMLLLAGDERPMGRYRNGLVLSAIAWLTTIALIVLTALMLWFTLR
;
A
#
# COMPACT_ATOMS: atom_id res chain seq x y z
N MET A 1 15.25 6.97 -4.40
CA MET A 1 14.20 6.38 -5.27
C MET A 1 13.92 4.91 -4.99
N VAL A 2 14.92 4.06 -4.73
CA VAL A 2 14.65 2.63 -4.45
C VAL A 2 13.75 2.43 -3.22
N VAL A 3 13.98 3.15 -2.12
CA VAL A 3 13.11 3.11 -0.93
C VAL A 3 11.69 3.59 -1.24
N THR A 4 11.54 4.62 -2.08
CA THR A 4 10.22 5.09 -2.52
C THR A 4 9.48 4.02 -3.31
N LEU A 5 10.17 3.27 -4.17
CA LEU A 5 9.60 2.12 -4.90
C LEU A 5 9.21 0.98 -3.95
N VAL A 6 10.04 0.70 -2.94
CA VAL A 6 9.66 -0.28 -1.90
C VAL A 6 8.43 0.20 -1.13
N GLY A 7 8.38 1.48 -0.74
CA GLY A 7 7.27 2.08 -0.01
C GLY A 7 5.95 2.10 -0.78
N THR A 8 5.99 2.11 -2.12
CA THR A 8 4.80 1.94 -2.96
C THR A 8 4.28 0.50 -3.01
N THR A 9 5.13 -0.50 -2.78
CA THR A 9 4.75 -1.92 -2.87
C THR A 9 4.37 -2.49 -1.52
N ILE A 10 5.18 -2.21 -0.48
CA ILE A 10 4.97 -2.70 0.86
C ILE A 10 4.69 -1.49 1.74
N ALA A 11 3.43 -1.12 1.84
CA ALA A 11 3.02 -0.01 2.66
C ALA A 11 2.69 -0.48 4.09
N PRO A 12 3.10 0.27 5.13
CA PRO A 12 2.91 -0.20 6.49
C PRO A 12 1.43 -0.39 6.88
N TRP A 13 0.53 0.42 6.32
CA TRP A 13 -0.91 0.29 6.53
C TRP A 13 -1.47 -1.06 6.03
N MET A 14 -0.84 -1.69 5.02
CA MET A 14 -1.29 -2.99 4.51
C MET A 14 -1.13 -4.10 5.55
N GLN A 15 -0.12 -4.00 6.43
CA GLN A 15 0.14 -5.02 7.45
C GLN A 15 -0.99 -5.05 8.48
N PHE A 16 -1.42 -3.87 8.93
CA PHE A 16 -2.55 -3.74 9.86
C PHE A 16 -3.87 -4.07 9.18
N TYR A 17 -4.09 -3.55 7.97
CA TYR A 17 -5.32 -3.83 7.21
C TYR A 17 -5.54 -5.32 6.98
N LEU A 18 -4.50 -6.06 6.59
CA LEU A 18 -4.62 -7.50 6.34
C LEU A 18 -4.99 -8.25 7.62
N GLN A 19 -4.46 -7.86 8.77
CA GLN A 19 -4.82 -8.45 10.07
C GLN A 19 -6.28 -8.16 10.43
N SER A 20 -6.70 -6.89 10.42
CA SER A 20 -8.08 -6.52 10.75
C SER A 20 -9.07 -7.16 9.78
N ALA A 21 -8.75 -7.23 8.48
CA ALA A 21 -9.61 -7.85 7.47
C ALA A 21 -9.75 -9.37 7.65
N ILE A 22 -8.69 -10.07 8.09
CA ILE A 22 -8.76 -11.50 8.41
C ILE A 22 -9.67 -11.74 9.62
N VAL A 23 -9.55 -10.89 10.65
CA VAL A 23 -10.39 -10.96 11.86
C VAL A 23 -11.86 -10.69 11.52
N GLU A 24 -12.13 -9.66 10.72
CA GLU A 24 -13.49 -9.28 10.32
C GLU A 24 -14.16 -10.34 9.44
N LYS A 25 -13.40 -10.95 8.51
CA LYS A 25 -13.89 -12.10 7.73
C LYS A 25 -14.15 -13.36 8.57
N GLY A 26 -13.69 -13.39 9.82
CA GLY A 26 -13.84 -14.54 10.71
C GLY A 26 -13.11 -15.79 10.22
N VAL A 27 -11.99 -15.60 9.50
CA VAL A 27 -11.22 -16.71 8.91
C VAL A 27 -10.78 -17.68 9.99
N GLN A 28 -11.18 -18.94 9.85
CA GLN A 28 -10.82 -19.98 10.79
C GLN A 28 -9.41 -20.51 10.50
N ILE A 29 -8.83 -21.20 11.48
CA ILE A 29 -7.47 -21.74 11.38
C ILE A 29 -7.36 -22.80 10.26
N GLU A 30 -8.44 -23.53 10.00
CA GLU A 30 -8.52 -24.54 8.94
C GLU A 30 -8.33 -23.92 7.55
N ASP A 31 -8.76 -22.67 7.37
CA ASP A 31 -8.68 -21.92 6.11
C ASP A 31 -7.35 -21.15 5.95
N TYR A 32 -6.42 -21.28 6.89
CA TYR A 32 -5.12 -20.60 6.84
C TYR A 32 -4.36 -20.88 5.52
N SER A 33 -4.44 -22.12 5.03
CA SER A 33 -3.78 -22.51 3.78
C SER A 33 -4.37 -21.80 2.55
N LEU A 34 -5.69 -21.64 2.52
CA LEU A 34 -6.42 -20.91 1.47
C LEU A 34 -6.13 -19.42 1.54
N SER A 35 -6.16 -18.83 2.74
CA SER A 35 -5.80 -17.41 2.93
C SER A 35 -4.34 -17.13 2.51
N ARG A 36 -3.42 -18.03 2.84
CA ARG A 36 -2.02 -17.93 2.39
C ARG A 36 -1.90 -18.00 0.87
N LEU A 37 -2.66 -18.88 0.21
CA LEU A 37 -2.68 -18.96 -1.25
C LEU A 37 -3.23 -17.68 -1.87
N ASP A 38 -4.31 -17.13 -1.33
CA ASP A 38 -4.92 -15.87 -1.78
C ASP A 38 -3.90 -14.72 -1.74
N VAL A 39 -3.18 -14.57 -0.62
CA VAL A 39 -2.12 -13.55 -0.48
C VAL A 39 -0.99 -13.77 -1.49
N VAL A 40 -0.51 -15.01 -1.65
CA VAL A 40 0.60 -15.30 -2.58
C VAL A 40 0.20 -15.03 -4.03
N VAL A 41 -0.98 -15.47 -4.45
CA VAL A 41 -1.50 -15.23 -5.80
C VAL A 41 -1.69 -13.74 -6.02
N GLY A 42 -2.26 -13.02 -5.04
CA GLY A 42 -2.41 -11.57 -5.08
C GLY A 42 -1.08 -10.83 -5.26
N CYS A 43 -0.04 -11.21 -4.51
CA CYS A 43 1.29 -10.65 -4.66
C CYS A 43 1.88 -10.89 -6.06
N ILE A 44 1.80 -12.13 -6.58
CA ILE A 44 2.32 -12.47 -7.91
C ILE A 44 1.61 -11.66 -9.00
N VAL A 45 0.28 -11.58 -8.96
CA VAL A 45 -0.49 -10.79 -9.93
C VAL A 45 -0.09 -9.32 -9.86
N THR A 46 0.08 -8.77 -8.65
CA THR A 46 0.51 -7.38 -8.46
C THR A 46 1.90 -7.13 -9.07
N ASP A 47 2.86 -8.03 -8.85
CA ASP A 47 4.21 -7.91 -9.39
C ASP A 47 4.25 -8.01 -10.91
N VAL A 48 3.45 -8.91 -11.50
CA VAL A 48 3.30 -9.03 -12.95
C VAL A 48 2.74 -7.73 -13.55
N VAL A 49 1.69 -7.16 -12.95
CA VAL A 49 1.12 -5.88 -13.38
C VAL A 49 2.16 -4.75 -13.25
N ALA A 50 2.88 -4.67 -12.13
CA ALA A 50 3.92 -3.68 -11.91
C ALA A 50 5.05 -3.79 -12.95
N PHE A 51 5.48 -5.01 -13.29
CA PHE A 51 6.46 -5.25 -14.34
C PHE A 51 6.00 -4.70 -15.70
N PHE A 52 4.76 -4.95 -16.10
CA PHE A 52 4.23 -4.42 -17.36
C PHE A 52 4.10 -2.89 -17.36
N ILE A 53 3.77 -2.27 -16.22
CA ILE A 53 3.76 -0.81 -16.08
C ILE A 53 5.17 -0.25 -16.30
N VAL A 54 6.17 -0.81 -15.63
CA VAL A 54 7.57 -0.38 -15.78
C VAL A 54 8.06 -0.58 -17.21
N LEU A 55 7.74 -1.71 -17.84
CA LEU A 55 8.10 -2.01 -19.22
C LEU A 55 7.45 -1.02 -20.21
N ALA A 56 6.15 -0.76 -20.07
CA ALA A 56 5.42 0.18 -20.91
C ALA A 56 5.97 1.60 -20.77
N CYS A 57 6.25 2.03 -19.53
CA CYS A 57 6.86 3.31 -19.26
C CYS A 57 8.28 3.41 -19.85
N GLY A 58 9.09 2.37 -19.70
CA GLY A 58 10.43 2.30 -20.29
C GLY A 58 10.41 2.34 -21.82
N ALA A 59 9.44 1.69 -22.46
CA ALA A 59 9.32 1.67 -23.92
C ALA A 59 8.85 3.02 -24.52
N THR A 60 8.09 3.82 -23.76
CA THR A 60 7.49 5.08 -24.22
C THR A 60 8.21 6.33 -23.69
N ILE A 61 8.22 6.49 -22.37
CA ILE A 61 8.62 7.72 -21.68
C ILE A 61 10.13 7.95 -21.79
N PHE A 62 10.92 6.88 -21.73
CA PHE A 62 12.37 6.96 -21.87
C PHE A 62 12.79 7.49 -23.25
N LYS A 63 12.02 7.16 -24.31
CA LYS A 63 12.27 7.65 -25.67
C LYS A 63 11.74 9.07 -25.91
N ALA A 64 10.80 9.55 -25.09
CA ALA A 64 10.10 10.82 -25.27
C ALA A 64 10.67 12.00 -24.45
N GLY A 65 11.80 11.84 -23.77
CA GLY A 65 12.45 12.93 -23.01
C GLY A 65 12.22 12.95 -21.50
N GLY A 66 11.57 11.92 -20.95
CA GLY A 66 11.70 11.54 -19.53
C GLY A 66 11.03 12.42 -18.46
N HIS A 67 10.38 13.54 -18.81
CA HIS A 67 9.72 14.40 -17.82
C HIS A 67 8.22 14.13 -17.74
N ILE A 68 7.78 13.67 -16.55
CA ILE A 68 6.38 13.49 -16.19
C ILE A 68 6.13 14.26 -14.91
N GLU A 69 5.22 15.23 -14.97
CA GLU A 69 4.82 16.02 -13.81
C GLU A 69 3.42 15.64 -13.32
N SER A 70 2.64 14.94 -14.15
CA SER A 70 1.28 14.52 -13.83
C SER A 70 0.90 13.15 -14.41
N ALA A 71 -0.14 12.53 -13.85
CA ALA A 71 -0.72 11.30 -14.38
C ALA A 71 -1.28 11.46 -15.81
N LYS A 72 -1.67 12.69 -16.18
CA LYS A 72 -2.08 13.03 -17.55
C LYS A 72 -0.90 12.89 -18.52
N ASP A 73 0.29 13.31 -18.12
CA ASP A 73 1.48 13.21 -18.95
C ASP A 73 1.86 11.75 -19.16
N ALA A 74 1.72 10.90 -18.14
CA ALA A 74 1.88 9.45 -18.28
C ALA A 74 0.88 8.84 -19.27
N ALA A 75 -0.40 9.23 -19.20
CA ALA A 75 -1.42 8.74 -20.13
C ALA A 75 -1.15 9.16 -21.58
N VAL A 76 -0.66 10.38 -21.80
CA VAL A 76 -0.29 10.90 -23.13
C VAL A 76 0.98 10.23 -23.64
N ALA A 77 1.96 9.98 -22.76
CA ALA A 77 3.20 9.32 -23.12
C ALA A 77 3.00 7.88 -23.59
N LEU A 78 1.92 7.21 -23.19
CA LEU A 78 1.57 5.85 -23.65
C LEU A 78 0.96 5.81 -25.07
N ARG A 79 0.54 6.94 -25.64
CA ARG A 79 -0.06 7.00 -27.00
C ARG A 79 0.78 6.38 -28.12
N PRO A 80 2.12 6.52 -28.17
CA PRO A 80 2.94 5.94 -29.23
C PRO A 80 2.96 4.39 -29.26
N LEU A 81 2.56 3.73 -28.16
CA LEU A 81 2.67 2.28 -28.01
C LEU A 81 1.48 1.53 -28.66
N ALA A 82 0.27 2.10 -28.57
CA ALA A 82 -0.95 1.50 -29.15
C ALA A 82 -2.05 2.53 -29.54
N GLY A 83 -1.67 3.78 -29.81
CA GLY A 83 -2.56 4.84 -30.29
C GLY A 83 -3.47 5.43 -29.21
N SER A 84 -4.61 5.98 -29.63
CA SER A 84 -5.61 6.60 -28.73
C SER A 84 -6.21 5.61 -27.73
N TRP A 85 -6.35 4.34 -28.12
CA TRP A 85 -6.89 3.26 -27.29
C TRP A 85 -6.04 2.97 -26.06
N ALA A 86 -4.71 3.04 -26.16
CA ALA A 86 -3.80 2.84 -25.03
C ALA A 86 -4.00 3.91 -23.94
N SER A 87 -4.15 5.17 -24.36
CA SER A 87 -4.38 6.30 -23.47
C SER A 87 -5.74 6.19 -22.76
N ALA A 88 -6.78 5.77 -23.49
CA ALA A 88 -8.11 5.53 -22.93
C ALA A 88 -8.13 4.36 -21.93
N LEU A 89 -7.48 3.25 -22.27
CA LEU A 89 -7.37 2.07 -21.40
C LEU A 89 -6.58 2.41 -20.12
N PHE A 90 -5.50 3.17 -20.24
CA PHE A 90 -4.74 3.66 -19.09
C PHE A 90 -5.57 4.59 -18.21
N ALA A 91 -6.30 5.54 -18.80
CA ALA A 91 -7.18 6.43 -18.05
C ALA A 91 -8.27 5.66 -17.29
N PHE A 92 -8.88 4.66 -17.93
CA PHE A 92 -9.87 3.79 -17.29
C PHE A 92 -9.25 2.96 -16.15
N GLY A 93 -8.09 2.35 -16.38
CA GLY A 93 -7.38 1.58 -15.35
C GLY A 93 -6.95 2.44 -14.17
N LEU A 94 -6.40 3.63 -14.43
CA LEU A 94 -6.01 4.58 -13.40
C LEU A 94 -7.23 5.07 -12.60
N PHE A 95 -8.35 5.35 -13.26
CA PHE A 95 -9.60 5.72 -12.59
C PHE A 95 -10.08 4.62 -11.66
N ASN A 96 -10.13 3.38 -12.15
CA ASN A 96 -10.54 2.23 -11.36
C ASN A 96 -9.62 2.00 -10.14
N ALA A 97 -8.30 2.00 -10.36
CA ALA A 97 -7.32 1.88 -9.28
C ALA A 97 -7.43 3.00 -8.24
N SER A 98 -7.67 4.24 -8.70
CA SER A 98 -7.85 5.39 -7.82
C SER A 98 -9.13 5.28 -6.98
N LEU A 99 -10.21 4.77 -7.56
CA LEU A 99 -11.47 4.55 -6.83
C LEU A 99 -11.32 3.46 -5.76
N PHE A 100 -10.65 2.35 -6.09
CA PHE A 100 -10.34 1.30 -5.12
C PHE A 100 -9.44 1.82 -3.99
N ALA A 101 -8.39 2.56 -4.33
CA ALA A 101 -7.51 3.16 -3.33
C ALA A 101 -8.26 4.15 -2.42
N ALA A 102 -9.10 5.03 -2.99
CA ALA A 102 -9.92 5.96 -2.24
C ALA A 102 -10.94 5.27 -1.32
N SER A 103 -11.32 4.04 -1.62
CA SER A 103 -12.26 3.27 -0.80
C SER A 103 -11.56 2.49 0.31
N ILE A 104 -10.43 1.83 0.00
CA ILE A 104 -9.73 0.91 0.91
C ILE A 104 -8.82 1.66 1.90
N LEU A 105 -8.13 2.72 1.47
CA LEU A 105 -7.18 3.42 2.35
C LEU A 105 -7.86 4.09 3.54
N PRO A 106 -8.94 4.89 3.36
CA PRO A 106 -9.66 5.47 4.49
C PRO A 106 -10.26 4.39 5.40
N LEU A 107 -10.71 3.28 4.81
CA LEU A 107 -11.24 2.14 5.55
C LEU A 107 -10.16 1.58 6.49
N SER A 108 -8.99 1.23 5.95
CA SER A 108 -7.87 0.70 6.75
C SER A 108 -7.43 1.65 7.87
N THR A 109 -7.42 2.95 7.59
CA THR A 109 -7.02 3.97 8.58
C THR A 109 -8.08 4.10 9.67
N THR A 110 -9.35 4.04 9.31
CA THR A 110 -10.47 4.10 10.26
C THR A 110 -10.45 2.89 11.18
N TYR A 111 -10.21 1.68 10.65
CA TYR A 111 -10.02 0.48 11.48
C TYR A 111 -8.91 0.67 12.50
N TYR A 112 -7.74 1.13 12.04
CA TYR A 112 -6.59 1.35 12.93
C TYR A 112 -6.90 2.35 14.05
N VAL A 113 -7.53 3.48 13.72
CA VAL A 113 -7.89 4.50 14.72
C VAL A 113 -8.91 3.95 15.70
N CYS A 114 -9.97 3.28 15.23
CA CYS A 114 -10.97 2.68 16.11
C CYS A 114 -10.37 1.61 17.02
N GLU A 115 -9.52 0.70 16.51
CA GLU A 115 -8.82 -0.30 17.32
C GLU A 115 -7.90 0.35 18.37
N ALA A 116 -7.14 1.38 17.99
CA ALA A 116 -6.23 2.09 18.91
C ALA A 116 -6.97 2.78 20.06
N PHE A 117 -8.18 3.31 19.82
CA PHE A 117 -9.01 3.96 20.83
C PHE A 117 -10.02 3.02 21.51
N GLY A 118 -10.05 1.73 21.13
CA GLY A 118 -11.00 0.74 21.65
C GLY A 118 -12.46 1.04 21.26
N TRP A 119 -12.68 1.74 20.15
CA TRP A 119 -14.02 2.04 19.63
C TRP A 119 -14.55 0.88 18.80
N GLU A 120 -15.88 0.76 18.74
CA GLU A 120 -16.51 -0.22 17.87
C GLU A 120 -16.18 0.06 16.39
N SER A 121 -15.70 -0.96 15.69
CA SER A 121 -15.30 -0.92 14.28
C SER A 121 -15.94 -2.06 13.50
N GLY A 122 -16.22 -1.83 12.22
CA GLY A 122 -16.74 -2.86 11.29
C GLY A 122 -17.65 -2.26 10.22
N ILE A 123 -17.51 -2.74 8.97
CA ILE A 123 -18.43 -2.39 7.88
C ILE A 123 -19.82 -3.00 8.15
N ASP A 124 -19.85 -4.16 8.82
CA ASP A 124 -21.09 -4.87 9.17
C ASP A 124 -21.89 -4.20 10.31
N LYS A 125 -21.34 -3.17 10.96
CA LYS A 125 -22.05 -2.42 12.01
C LYS A 125 -22.89 -1.29 11.43
N ARG A 126 -24.08 -1.07 12.00
CA ARG A 126 -24.97 0.03 11.59
C ARG A 126 -24.33 1.38 11.96
N ARG A 127 -24.67 2.44 11.22
CA ARG A 127 -24.17 3.81 11.48
C ARG A 127 -24.40 4.29 12.92
N GLU A 128 -25.41 3.74 13.59
CA GLU A 128 -25.77 4.04 14.98
C GLU A 128 -24.89 3.29 15.99
N GLU A 129 -24.29 2.16 15.60
CA GLU A 129 -23.42 1.32 16.45
C GLU A 129 -21.95 1.76 16.39
N ALA A 130 -21.51 2.32 15.26
CA ALA A 130 -20.14 2.81 15.06
C ALA A 130 -20.09 4.23 14.44
N PRO A 131 -20.67 5.26 15.07
CA PRO A 131 -20.73 6.61 14.51
C PRO A 131 -19.35 7.22 14.25
N GLN A 132 -18.35 6.91 15.09
CA GLN A 132 -16.98 7.37 14.95
C GLN A 132 -16.31 6.81 13.69
N PHE A 133 -16.58 5.54 13.36
CA PHE A 133 -16.04 4.87 12.17
C PHE A 133 -16.52 5.55 10.89
N TYR A 134 -17.84 5.71 10.73
CA TYR A 134 -18.41 6.36 9.55
C TYR A 134 -18.03 7.84 9.44
N PHE A 135 -17.90 8.55 10.56
CA PHE A 135 -17.46 9.94 10.57
C PHE A 135 -16.00 10.06 10.11
N LEU A 136 -15.06 9.30 10.70
CA LEU A 136 -13.65 9.31 10.31
C LEU A 136 -13.47 8.94 8.84
N TYR A 137 -14.15 7.90 8.38
CA TYR A 137 -14.13 7.46 6.98
C TYR A 137 -14.58 8.59 6.03
N THR A 138 -15.75 9.18 6.31
CA THR A 138 -16.31 10.25 5.48
C THR A 138 -15.43 11.49 5.51
N ALA A 139 -14.91 11.86 6.68
CA ALA A 139 -14.01 13.01 6.85
C ALA A 139 -12.71 12.84 6.05
N MET A 140 -12.09 11.66 6.06
CA MET A 140 -10.90 11.38 5.26
C MET A 140 -11.16 11.54 3.76
N ILE A 141 -12.31 11.07 3.26
CA ILE A 141 -12.69 11.23 1.85
C ILE A 141 -12.89 12.71 1.50
N VAL A 142 -13.64 13.45 2.33
CA VAL A 142 -13.94 14.87 2.08
C VAL A 142 -12.67 15.71 2.12
N VAL A 143 -11.79 15.49 3.10
CA VAL A 143 -10.49 16.19 3.20
C VAL A 143 -9.59 15.84 2.02
N GLY A 144 -9.51 14.57 1.64
CA GLY A 144 -8.74 14.13 0.48
C GLY A 144 -9.24 14.77 -0.82
N ALA A 145 -10.56 14.78 -1.05
CA ALA A 145 -11.17 15.44 -2.20
C ALA A 145 -10.93 16.96 -2.18
N GLY A 146 -11.04 17.60 -1.03
CA GLY A 146 -10.77 19.02 -0.85
C GLY A 146 -9.33 19.40 -1.18
N LEU A 147 -8.35 18.60 -0.74
CA LEU A 147 -6.93 18.83 -1.04
C LEU A 147 -6.62 18.71 -2.54
N VAL A 148 -7.24 17.77 -3.24
CA VAL A 148 -7.05 17.59 -4.70
C VAL A 148 -7.63 18.74 -5.51
N LEU A 149 -8.68 19.40 -5.02
CA LEU A 149 -9.31 20.54 -5.68
C LEU A 149 -8.48 21.83 -5.59
N ILE A 150 -7.43 21.89 -4.76
CA ILE A 150 -6.56 23.05 -4.64
C ILE A 150 -5.69 23.17 -5.91
N PRO A 151 -5.88 24.21 -6.74
CA PRO A 151 -5.12 24.36 -7.97
C PRO A 151 -3.65 24.68 -7.68
N GLY A 152 -2.73 24.03 -8.41
CA GLY A 152 -1.29 24.25 -8.29
C GLY A 152 -0.60 23.48 -7.15
N LEU A 153 -1.33 22.66 -6.40
CA LEU A 153 -0.74 21.78 -5.40
C LEU A 153 0.17 20.75 -6.10
N PRO A 154 1.45 20.59 -5.70
CA PRO A 154 2.35 19.64 -6.35
C PRO A 154 2.04 18.20 -5.91
N LEU A 155 0.94 17.64 -6.43
CA LEU A 155 0.41 16.31 -6.09
C LEU A 155 1.48 15.21 -6.23
N LEU A 156 2.29 15.27 -7.28
CA LEU A 156 3.35 14.29 -7.50
C LEU A 156 4.43 14.35 -6.40
N LYS A 157 4.80 15.55 -5.93
CA LYS A 157 5.76 15.70 -4.83
C LYS A 157 5.19 15.16 -3.53
N ILE A 158 3.92 15.47 -3.23
CA ILE A 158 3.22 14.99 -2.03
C ILE A 158 3.11 13.46 -2.07
N LEU A 159 2.77 12.89 -3.23
CA LEU A 159 2.74 11.45 -3.44
C LEU A 159 4.12 10.85 -3.17
N LEU A 160 5.18 11.32 -3.83
CA LEU A 160 6.53 10.79 -3.65
C LEU A 160 7.05 10.92 -2.21
N LEU A 161 6.72 12.02 -1.52
CA LEU A 161 7.05 12.21 -0.11
C LEU A 161 6.30 11.21 0.77
N SER A 162 4.99 11.02 0.55
CA SER A 162 4.19 10.03 1.28
C SER A 162 4.72 8.62 1.08
N GLN A 163 5.08 8.23 -0.15
CA GLN A 163 5.63 6.91 -0.42
C GLN A 163 7.03 6.72 0.18
N THR A 164 7.83 7.78 0.21
CA THR A 164 9.12 7.76 0.91
C THR A 164 8.93 7.59 2.41
N ALA A 165 7.99 8.31 3.01
CA ALA A 165 7.65 8.16 4.43
C ALA A 165 7.17 6.73 4.75
N ASN A 166 6.33 6.14 3.90
CA ASN A 166 5.92 4.74 4.01
C ASN A 166 7.12 3.79 3.97
N GLY A 167 8.04 3.98 3.03
CA GLY A 167 9.26 3.18 2.92
C GLY A 167 10.19 3.31 4.12
N VAL A 168 10.27 4.49 4.74
CA VAL A 168 11.07 4.73 5.96
C VAL A 168 10.42 4.11 7.20
N LEU A 169 9.08 4.13 7.29
CA LEU A 169 8.35 3.57 8.42
C LEU A 169 8.25 2.05 8.38
N LEU A 170 8.31 1.46 7.18
CA LEU A 170 8.15 0.03 6.94
C LEU A 170 9.05 -0.85 7.81
N PRO A 171 10.38 -0.61 7.93
CA PRO A 171 11.25 -1.48 8.72
C PRO A 171 10.87 -1.51 10.20
N PHE A 172 10.43 -0.38 10.77
CA PHE A 172 10.00 -0.32 12.17
C PHE A 172 8.80 -1.24 12.40
N ILE A 173 7.79 -1.16 11.52
CA ILE A 173 6.59 -1.99 11.63
C ILE A 173 6.90 -3.46 11.41
N LEU A 174 7.77 -3.80 10.45
CA LEU A 174 8.19 -5.17 10.22
C LEU A 174 8.92 -5.77 11.42
N ILE A 175 9.79 -5.02 12.11
CA ILE A 175 10.45 -5.50 13.34
C ILE A 175 9.41 -5.90 14.38
N PHE A 176 8.43 -5.04 14.67
CA PHE A 176 7.40 -5.35 15.66
C PHE A 176 6.54 -6.55 15.24
N MET A 177 6.17 -6.62 13.96
CA MET A 177 5.43 -7.76 13.42
C MET A 177 6.21 -9.08 13.53
N LEU A 178 7.51 -9.07 13.26
CA LEU A 178 8.36 -10.26 13.36
C LEU A 178 8.59 -10.69 14.80
N LEU A 179 8.74 -9.75 15.72
CA LEU A 179 8.81 -10.06 17.15
C LEU A 179 7.51 -10.70 17.63
N LEU A 180 6.36 -10.15 17.23
CA LEU A 180 5.05 -10.69 17.60
C LEU A 180 4.78 -12.07 16.98
N ALA A 181 5.10 -12.25 15.70
CA ALA A 181 4.94 -13.53 14.99
C ALA A 181 5.96 -14.60 15.45
N GLY A 182 7.05 -14.18 16.09
CA GLY A 182 8.06 -15.05 16.70
C GLY A 182 7.79 -15.40 18.17
N ASP A 183 6.91 -14.67 18.86
CA ASP A 183 6.61 -14.88 20.28
C ASP A 183 5.61 -16.04 20.48
N GLU A 184 5.92 -16.93 21.40
CA GLU A 184 5.07 -18.08 21.74
C GLU A 184 3.81 -17.67 22.53
N ARG A 185 3.81 -16.52 23.20
CA ARG A 185 2.66 -16.05 23.97
C ARG A 185 1.43 -15.74 23.11
N PRO A 186 1.52 -14.91 22.04
CA PRO A 186 0.39 -14.64 21.16
C PRO A 186 0.15 -15.73 20.10
N MET A 187 1.20 -16.42 19.61
CA MET A 187 1.09 -17.35 18.48
C MET A 187 0.96 -18.82 18.88
N GLY A 188 1.41 -19.22 20.08
CA GLY A 188 1.42 -20.60 20.53
C GLY A 188 2.06 -21.54 19.50
N ARG A 189 1.26 -22.48 18.97
CA ARG A 189 1.71 -23.49 17.98
C ARG A 189 1.86 -22.95 16.55
N TYR A 190 1.36 -21.75 16.26
CA TYR A 190 1.40 -21.12 14.92
C TYR A 190 2.60 -20.16 14.73
N ARG A 191 3.59 -20.23 15.63
CA ARG A 191 4.82 -19.44 15.54
C ARG A 191 5.52 -19.66 14.20
N ASN A 192 6.12 -18.60 13.68
CA ASN A 192 6.95 -18.68 12.48
C ASN A 192 8.06 -19.75 12.63
N GLY A 193 8.14 -20.67 11.67
CA GLY A 193 9.24 -21.63 11.58
C GLY A 193 10.59 -20.93 11.42
N LEU A 194 11.68 -21.62 11.75
CA LEU A 194 13.04 -21.06 11.72
C LEU A 194 13.44 -20.52 10.34
N VAL A 195 13.07 -21.23 9.27
CA VAL A 195 13.37 -20.82 7.88
C VAL A 195 12.60 -19.56 7.49
N LEU A 196 11.30 -19.51 7.80
CA LEU A 196 10.46 -18.35 7.49
C LEU A 196 10.91 -17.12 8.28
N SER A 197 11.24 -17.31 9.56
CA SER A 197 11.79 -16.27 10.42
C SER A 197 13.12 -15.74 9.87
N ALA A 198 14.02 -16.62 9.45
CA ALA A 198 15.32 -16.21 8.89
C ALA A 198 15.16 -15.39 7.60
N ILE A 199 14.29 -15.81 6.68
CA ILE A 199 14.01 -15.07 5.43
C ILE A 199 13.36 -13.71 5.76
N ALA A 200 12.42 -13.69 6.68
CA ALA A 200 11.71 -12.46 7.04
C ALA A 200 12.61 -11.45 7.78
N TRP A 201 13.51 -11.93 8.64
CA TRP A 201 14.55 -11.09 9.24
C TRP A 201 15.57 -10.60 8.22
N LEU A 202 16.01 -11.45 7.29
CA LEU A 202 16.95 -11.07 6.23
C LEU A 202 16.36 -9.96 5.35
N THR A 203 15.12 -10.10 4.92
CA THR A 203 14.41 -9.08 4.13
C THR A 203 14.24 -7.79 4.91
N THR A 204 13.87 -7.87 6.19
CA THR A 204 13.76 -6.70 7.07
C THR A 204 15.11 -5.99 7.23
N ILE A 205 16.20 -6.71 7.47
CA ILE A 205 17.55 -6.15 7.57
C ILE A 205 17.96 -5.48 6.27
N ALA A 206 17.72 -6.11 5.12
CA ALA A 206 18.01 -5.51 3.82
C ALA A 206 17.25 -4.18 3.62
N LEU A 207 15.99 -4.12 4.04
CA LEU A 207 15.18 -2.90 4.01
C LEU A 207 15.69 -1.82 4.97
N ILE A 208 16.13 -2.18 6.18
CA ILE A 208 16.76 -1.25 7.14
C ILE A 208 18.00 -0.64 6.52
N VAL A 209 18.89 -1.48 5.94
CA VAL A 209 20.13 -1.01 5.31
C VAL A 209 19.82 -0.06 4.16
N LEU A 210 18.89 -0.41 3.30
CA LEU A 210 18.49 0.42 2.16
C LEU A 210 17.91 1.78 2.61
N THR A 211 17.08 1.75 3.67
CA THR A 211 16.48 2.96 4.25
C THR A 211 17.54 3.85 4.90
N ALA A 212 18.45 3.27 5.67
CA ALA A 212 19.56 3.97 6.31
C ALA A 212 20.50 4.62 5.28
N LEU A 213 20.83 3.90 4.21
CA LEU A 213 21.60 4.44 3.09
C LEU A 213 20.88 5.61 2.43
N MET A 214 19.58 5.49 2.17
CA MET A 214 18.82 6.62 1.62
C MET A 214 18.88 7.84 2.51
N LEU A 215 18.63 7.69 3.82
CA LEU A 215 18.68 8.79 4.77
C LEU A 215 20.07 9.43 4.80
N TRP A 216 21.13 8.62 4.82
CA TRP A 216 22.50 9.10 4.75
C TRP A 216 22.75 9.96 3.51
N PHE A 217 22.37 9.48 2.32
CA PHE A 217 22.55 10.21 1.07
C PHE A 217 21.63 11.44 0.94
N THR A 218 20.53 11.49 1.69
CA THR A 218 19.61 12.65 1.69
C THR A 218 20.07 13.75 2.66
N LEU A 219 20.73 13.36 3.75
CA LEU A 219 21.24 14.28 4.79
C LEU A 219 22.63 14.86 4.49
N ARG A 220 23.30 14.36 3.43
CA ARG A 220 24.62 14.82 2.99
C ARG A 220 24.50 15.67 1.73
#